data_AF-A0A970IKC7-F1
#
_entry.id   AF-A0A970IKC7-F1
#
_cell.length_a   1.000
_cell.length_b   1.000
_cell.length_c   1.000
_cell.angle_alpha   90.00
_cell.angle_beta   90.00
_cell.angle_gamma   90.00
#
_symmetry.space_group_name_H-M   'P 1'
#
loop_
_entity.id
_entity.type
_entity.pdbx_description
1 polymer ?
#
loop_
_entity_poly.entity_id
_entity_poly.type
_entity_poly.pdbx_seq_one_letter_code
_entity_poly.pdbx_strand_id
1 'polypeptide(L)'
;MRKKSIIIFLCLILIAILALRLGFYFINYSITVKANWGIWLPRGFKEAYSTDSGPSFFGDGERYHVFYYRKGLKEKDLNKLNPNRNASLETDVEKIIKSLQVPDNYRPDFTEEYYWYYQDDKDDPRDKLYIIYFVRYNKMYIVEEFY
;
A
#
# COMPACT_ATOMS: atom_id res chain seq x y z
N MET A 1 -5.30 -17.27 -41.25
CA MET A 1 -5.60 -17.81 -39.90
C MET A 1 -4.33 -17.96 -39.05
N ARG A 2 -3.26 -18.65 -39.50
CA ARG A 2 -1.97 -18.82 -38.78
C ARG A 2 -1.36 -17.55 -38.18
N LYS A 3 -1.30 -16.43 -38.91
CA LYS A 3 -0.73 -15.16 -38.41
C LYS A 3 -1.53 -14.55 -37.25
N LYS A 4 -2.87 -14.60 -37.30
CA LYS A 4 -3.75 -14.12 -36.22
C LYS A 4 -3.57 -14.98 -34.95
N SER A 5 -3.47 -16.30 -35.11
CA SER A 5 -3.20 -17.22 -34.00
C SER A 5 -1.83 -17.00 -33.35
N ILE A 6 -0.80 -16.70 -34.14
CA ILE A 6 0.54 -16.34 -33.61
C ILE A 6 0.50 -15.03 -32.82
N ILE A 7 -0.18 -14.00 -33.33
CA ILE A 7 -0.32 -12.72 -32.62
C ILE A 7 -1.05 -12.91 -31.29
N ILE A 8 -2.16 -13.66 -31.27
CA ILE A 8 -2.91 -13.96 -30.04
C ILE A 8 -2.01 -14.69 -29.04
N PHE A 9 -1.24 -15.68 -29.50
CA PHE A 9 -0.32 -16.43 -28.65
C PHE A 9 0.78 -15.53 -28.05
N LEU A 10 1.36 -14.62 -28.84
CA LEU A 10 2.35 -13.65 -28.35
C LEU A 10 1.75 -12.66 -27.33
N CYS A 11 0.51 -12.19 -27.56
CA CYS A 11 -0.20 -11.36 -26.59
C CYS A 11 -0.44 -12.10 -25.27
N LEU A 12 -0.82 -13.38 -25.30
CA LEU A 12 -1.01 -14.19 -24.09
C LEU A 12 0.30 -14.37 -23.32
N ILE A 13 1.42 -14.59 -24.00
CA ILE A 13 2.75 -14.65 -23.39
C ILE A 13 3.11 -13.30 -22.74
N LEU A 14 2.89 -12.19 -23.43
CA LEU A 14 3.17 -10.86 -22.89
C LEU A 14 2.34 -10.58 -21.62
N ILE A 15 1.05 -10.92 -21.64
CA ILE A 15 0.16 -10.79 -20.47
C ILE A 15 0.64 -11.68 -19.32
N ALA A 16 1.09 -12.91 -19.60
CA ALA A 16 1.63 -13.80 -18.58
C ALA A 16 2.91 -13.24 -17.95
N ILE A 17 3.82 -12.66 -18.74
CA ILE A 17 5.05 -12.03 -18.24
C ILE A 17 4.72 -10.80 -17.38
N LEU A 18 3.77 -9.96 -17.81
CA LEU A 18 3.29 -8.81 -17.03
C LEU A 18 2.65 -9.24 -15.71
N ALA A 19 1.82 -10.29 -15.73
CA ALA A 19 1.20 -10.85 -14.53
C ALA A 19 2.23 -11.43 -13.55
N LEU A 20 3.27 -12.10 -14.05
CA LEU A 20 4.38 -12.62 -13.23
C LEU A 20 5.20 -11.48 -12.60
N ARG A 21 5.54 -10.43 -13.37
CA ARG A 21 6.24 -9.24 -12.86
C ARG A 21 5.45 -8.55 -11.75
N LEU A 22 4.15 -8.35 -11.95
CA LEU A 22 3.24 -7.80 -10.93
C LEU A 22 3.20 -8.69 -9.68
N GLY A 23 3.10 -10.02 -9.85
CA GLY A 23 3.12 -10.97 -8.74
C GLY A 23 4.41 -10.92 -7.91
N PHE A 24 5.57 -10.86 -8.57
CA PHE A 24 6.86 -10.72 -7.90
C PHE A 24 7.00 -9.37 -7.19
N TYR A 25 6.53 -8.28 -7.78
CA TYR A 25 6.53 -6.96 -7.17
C TYR A 25 5.68 -6.91 -5.89
N PHE A 26 4.51 -7.56 -5.85
CA PHE A 26 3.68 -7.61 -4.63
C PHE A 26 4.26 -8.47 -3.52
N ILE A 27 4.91 -9.58 -3.86
CA ILE A 27 5.73 -10.32 -2.89
C ILE A 27 6.83 -9.40 -2.35
N ASN A 28 7.41 -8.56 -3.21
CA ASN A 28 8.50 -7.65 -2.86
C ASN A 28 8.05 -6.59 -1.85
N TYR A 29 6.96 -5.86 -2.07
CA TYR A 29 6.59 -4.77 -1.16
C TYR A 29 6.20 -5.27 0.25
N SER A 30 5.50 -6.40 0.36
CA SER A 30 5.23 -6.98 1.68
C SER A 30 6.50 -7.40 2.43
N ILE A 31 7.54 -7.80 1.70
CA ILE A 31 8.88 -8.07 2.24
C ILE A 31 9.56 -6.75 2.64
N THR A 32 9.42 -5.68 1.85
CA THR A 32 9.92 -4.34 2.17
C THR A 32 9.33 -3.81 3.48
N VAL A 33 8.00 -3.82 3.62
CA VAL A 33 7.35 -3.38 4.87
C VAL A 33 7.82 -4.22 6.05
N LYS A 34 8.02 -5.53 5.86
CA LYS A 34 8.57 -6.39 6.90
C LYS A 34 10.02 -6.05 7.24
N ALA A 35 10.85 -5.76 6.25
CA ALA A 35 12.25 -5.44 6.45
C ALA A 35 12.42 -4.12 7.19
N ASN A 36 11.62 -3.11 6.84
CA ASN A 36 11.68 -1.79 7.47
C ASN A 36 11.01 -1.79 8.85
N TRP A 37 9.84 -2.40 8.99
CA TRP A 37 8.98 -2.21 10.18
C TRP A 37 8.77 -3.46 11.03
N GLY A 38 9.20 -4.64 10.56
CA GLY A 38 8.94 -5.92 11.23
C GLY A 38 7.49 -6.42 11.07
N ILE A 39 6.69 -5.79 10.21
CA ILE A 39 5.25 -6.07 10.06
C ILE A 39 4.98 -6.88 8.79
N TRP A 40 4.18 -7.94 8.93
CA TRP A 40 3.63 -8.65 7.78
C TRP A 40 2.26 -8.11 7.42
N LEU A 41 2.11 -7.62 6.19
CA LEU A 41 0.80 -7.28 5.65
C LEU A 41 -0.06 -8.56 5.50
N PRO A 42 -1.39 -8.47 5.72
CA PRO A 42 -2.29 -9.58 5.45
C PRO A 42 -2.18 -10.02 3.98
N ARG A 43 -2.27 -11.33 3.71
CA ARG A 43 -2.11 -11.87 2.35
C ARG A 43 -3.33 -11.60 1.46
N GLY A 44 -3.12 -11.66 0.14
CA GLY A 44 -4.20 -11.66 -0.85
C GLY A 44 -4.63 -10.28 -1.32
N PHE A 45 -3.77 -9.28 -1.13
CA PHE A 45 -3.95 -7.95 -1.69
C PHE A 45 -3.52 -7.85 -3.16
N LYS A 46 -3.98 -6.78 -3.80
CA LYS A 46 -3.44 -6.24 -5.05
C LYS A 46 -3.20 -4.75 -4.86
N GLU A 47 -2.08 -4.22 -5.33
CA GLU A 47 -1.90 -2.76 -5.34
C GLU A 47 -2.81 -2.13 -6.39
N ALA A 48 -3.48 -1.07 -5.96
CA ALA A 48 -4.32 -0.22 -6.79
C ALA A 48 -3.59 1.07 -7.18
N TYR A 49 -2.65 1.53 -6.36
CA TYR A 49 -1.87 2.75 -6.57
C TYR A 49 -0.62 2.76 -5.68
N SER A 50 0.43 3.39 -6.18
CA SER A 50 1.65 3.68 -5.43
C SER A 50 2.29 4.97 -5.94
N THR A 51 2.89 5.73 -5.03
CA THR A 51 3.70 6.91 -5.33
C THR A 51 4.70 7.15 -4.19
N ASP A 52 5.80 7.82 -4.51
CA ASP A 52 6.86 8.17 -3.56
C ASP A 52 7.42 9.55 -3.90
N SER A 53 8.20 10.12 -2.98
CA SER A 53 8.83 11.43 -3.14
C SER A 53 10.00 11.45 -4.14
N GLY A 54 10.28 10.32 -4.81
CA GLY A 54 11.36 10.16 -5.78
C GLY A 54 12.68 9.68 -5.17
N PRO A 55 13.75 9.66 -5.98
CA PRO A 55 15.05 9.13 -5.58
C PRO A 55 15.70 9.94 -4.44
N SER A 56 16.18 9.23 -3.41
CA SER A 56 17.03 9.78 -2.35
C SER A 56 18.29 8.91 -2.21
N PHE A 57 19.44 9.55 -1.97
CA PHE A 57 20.71 8.84 -1.78
C PHE A 57 20.76 8.04 -0.48
N PHE A 58 20.06 8.49 0.56
CA PHE A 58 20.04 7.87 1.88
C PHE A 58 18.78 7.02 2.12
N GLY A 59 17.82 7.05 1.19
CA GLY A 59 16.57 6.31 1.29
C GLY A 59 15.42 7.10 1.92
N ASP A 60 15.72 8.32 2.38
CA ASP A 60 14.77 9.30 2.92
C ASP A 60 13.65 9.60 1.96
N GLY A 61 12.48 9.94 2.50
CA GLY A 61 11.33 10.36 1.73
C GLY A 61 10.04 9.72 2.19
N GLU A 62 8.97 10.12 1.50
CA GLU A 62 7.62 9.67 1.76
C GLU A 62 7.24 8.60 0.74
N ARG A 63 6.51 7.58 1.19
CA ARG A 63 5.97 6.51 0.33
C ARG A 63 4.50 6.29 0.65
N TYR A 64 3.71 6.10 -0.39
CA TYR A 64 2.27 5.94 -0.28
C TYR A 64 1.79 4.81 -1.18
N HIS A 65 1.15 3.80 -0.58
CA HIS A 65 0.63 2.64 -1.29
C HIS A 65 -0.84 2.40 -0.94
N VAL A 66 -1.63 2.00 -1.95
CA VAL A 66 -3.03 1.61 -1.80
C VAL A 66 -3.19 0.17 -2.23
N PHE A 67 -3.67 -0.67 -1.33
CA PHE A 67 -3.92 -2.09 -1.56
C PHE A 67 -5.40 -2.41 -1.47
N TYR A 68 -5.89 -3.21 -2.40
CA TYR A 68 -7.24 -3.75 -2.40
C TYR A 68 -7.26 -5.22 -1.98
N TYR A 69 -8.10 -5.55 -1.01
CA TYR A 69 -8.32 -6.90 -0.51
C TYR A 69 -9.65 -7.45 -1.03
N ARG A 70 -9.62 -8.33 -2.04
CA ARG A 70 -10.84 -8.84 -2.69
C ARG A 70 -11.87 -9.47 -1.73
N LYS A 71 -11.40 -10.08 -0.64
CA LYS A 71 -12.24 -10.72 0.39
C LYS A 71 -12.31 -9.93 1.70
N GLY A 72 -11.76 -8.71 1.71
CA GLY A 72 -11.50 -7.97 2.94
C GLY A 72 -10.45 -8.62 3.84
N LEU A 73 -10.19 -7.98 4.98
CA LEU A 73 -9.36 -8.55 6.04
C LEU A 73 -10.13 -9.56 6.88
N LYS A 74 -9.42 -10.54 7.42
CA LYS A 74 -9.96 -11.48 8.40
C LYS A 74 -9.99 -10.81 9.77
N GLU A 75 -10.88 -11.26 10.65
CA GLU A 75 -11.01 -10.76 12.03
C GLU A 75 -9.66 -10.75 12.78
N LYS A 76 -8.88 -11.83 12.67
CA LYS A 76 -7.53 -11.93 13.27
C LYS A 76 -6.54 -10.84 12.82
N ASP A 77 -6.74 -10.28 11.63
CA ASP A 77 -5.89 -9.23 11.07
C ASP A 77 -6.44 -7.86 11.43
N LEU A 78 -7.77 -7.69 11.50
CA LEU A 78 -8.44 -6.50 12.03
C LEU A 78 -8.16 -6.27 13.51
N ASN A 79 -8.09 -7.32 14.32
CA ASN A 79 -7.82 -7.22 15.76
C ASN A 79 -6.42 -6.69 16.10
N LYS A 80 -5.53 -6.57 15.10
CA LYS A 80 -4.22 -5.93 15.25
C LYS A 80 -4.25 -4.43 15.01
N LEU A 81 -5.38 -3.91 14.53
CA LEU A 81 -5.61 -2.51 14.22
C LEU A 81 -6.58 -1.91 15.23
N ASN A 82 -6.48 -0.60 15.44
CA ASN A 82 -7.36 0.17 16.31
C ASN A 82 -8.61 0.62 15.53
N PRO A 83 -9.83 0.35 16.02
CA PRO A 83 -11.08 0.75 15.37
C PRO A 83 -11.49 2.20 15.65
N ASN A 84 -10.88 2.86 16.64
CA ASN A 84 -11.30 4.20 17.07
C ASN A 84 -10.70 5.26 16.16
N ARG A 85 -11.46 6.30 15.80
CA ARG A 85 -10.92 7.42 15.01
C ARG A 85 -9.72 8.08 15.69
N ASN A 86 -8.78 8.55 14.88
CA ASN A 86 -7.57 9.25 15.32
C ASN A 86 -7.29 10.48 14.45
N ALA A 87 -7.72 11.66 14.91
CA ALA A 87 -7.56 12.92 14.19
C ALA A 87 -6.09 13.34 13.97
N SER A 88 -5.16 12.94 14.85
CA SER A 88 -3.74 13.22 14.66
C SER A 88 -3.20 12.43 13.47
N LEU A 89 -3.50 11.14 13.43
CA LEU A 89 -3.13 10.27 12.31
C LEU A 89 -3.74 10.76 10.99
N GLU A 90 -5.01 11.13 10.99
CA GLU A 90 -5.67 11.73 9.81
C GLU A 90 -4.90 12.97 9.32
N THR A 91 -4.54 13.87 10.25
CA THR A 91 -3.81 15.09 9.94
C THR A 91 -2.42 14.81 9.37
N ASP A 92 -1.69 13.85 9.92
CA ASP A 92 -0.33 13.53 9.47
C ASP A 92 -0.34 12.85 8.10
N VAL A 93 -1.27 11.92 7.87
CA VAL A 93 -1.44 11.25 6.58
C VAL A 93 -1.87 12.25 5.49
N GLU A 94 -2.74 13.21 5.82
CA GLU A 94 -3.15 14.27 4.89
C GLU A 94 -2.00 15.20 4.47
N LYS A 95 -0.99 15.42 5.33
CA LYS A 95 0.20 16.18 4.94
C LYS A 95 0.99 15.45 3.86
N ILE A 96 1.22 14.15 4.05
CA ILE A 96 1.96 13.31 3.10
C ILE A 96 1.19 13.18 1.77
N ILE A 97 -0.13 12.98 1.82
CA ILE A 97 -1.00 12.96 0.64
C ILE A 97 -0.85 14.24 -0.20
N LYS A 98 -0.77 15.41 0.45
CA LYS A 98 -0.59 16.70 -0.22
C LYS A 98 0.81 16.85 -0.79
N SER A 99 1.83 16.46 -0.02
CA SER A 99 3.24 16.50 -0.44
C SER A 99 3.46 15.67 -1.71
N LEU A 100 2.96 14.43 -1.72
CA LEU A 100 3.05 13.49 -2.85
C LEU A 100 2.06 13.78 -3.98
N GLN A 101 1.18 14.79 -3.82
CA GLN A 101 0.15 15.16 -4.81
C GLN A 101 -0.73 13.97 -5.21
N VAL A 102 -1.10 13.12 -4.24
CA VAL A 102 -1.92 11.92 -4.49
C VAL A 102 -3.26 12.33 -5.13
N PRO A 103 -3.67 11.75 -6.27
CA PRO A 103 -4.95 12.05 -6.92
C PRO A 103 -6.16 11.70 -6.04
N ASP A 104 -7.23 12.48 -6.13
CA ASP A 104 -8.41 12.35 -5.26
C ASP A 104 -9.04 10.95 -5.23
N ASN A 105 -9.03 10.22 -6.36
CA ASN A 105 -9.58 8.87 -6.47
C ASN A 105 -8.78 7.81 -5.68
N TYR A 106 -7.59 8.15 -5.22
CA TYR A 106 -6.72 7.29 -4.40
C TYR A 106 -6.57 7.78 -2.96
N ARG A 107 -7.25 8.85 -2.55
CA ARG A 107 -7.22 9.33 -1.17
C ARG A 107 -8.16 8.53 -0.25
N PRO A 108 -7.82 8.39 1.04
CA PRO A 108 -8.74 7.85 2.03
C PRO A 108 -9.91 8.81 2.25
N ASP A 109 -11.11 8.27 2.45
CA ASP A 109 -12.27 9.05 2.87
C ASP A 109 -12.45 8.85 4.37
N PHE A 110 -11.83 9.71 5.16
CA PHE A 110 -11.86 9.59 6.62
C PHE A 110 -13.27 9.73 7.22
N THR A 111 -14.29 10.09 6.45
CA THR A 111 -15.69 10.05 6.91
C THR A 111 -16.23 8.62 7.08
N GLU A 112 -15.61 7.65 6.42
CA GLU A 112 -15.94 6.23 6.49
C GLU A 112 -15.35 5.52 7.71
N GLU A 113 -15.88 4.34 8.03
CA GLU A 113 -15.33 3.45 9.04
C GLU A 113 -13.95 2.92 8.61
N TYR A 114 -12.96 3.09 9.49
CA TYR A 114 -11.61 2.60 9.28
C TYR A 114 -10.97 2.05 10.55
N TYR A 115 -10.01 1.17 10.33
CA TYR A 115 -9.11 0.62 11.33
C TYR A 115 -7.71 1.14 11.04
N TRP A 116 -6.89 1.38 12.05
CA TRP A 116 -5.53 1.89 11.83
C TRP A 116 -4.47 1.29 12.75
N TYR A 117 -3.22 1.42 12.32
CA TYR A 117 -2.04 1.12 13.11
C TYR A 117 -0.98 2.18 12.83
N TYR A 118 -0.21 2.51 13.86
CA TYR A 118 0.88 3.48 13.81
C TYR A 118 2.10 2.91 14.52
N GLN A 119 3.27 3.17 13.98
CA GLN A 119 4.54 2.85 14.60
C GLN A 119 5.59 3.89 14.20
N ASP A 120 6.34 4.39 15.19
CA ASP A 120 7.64 5.03 14.98
C ASP A 120 8.72 3.95 14.84
N ASP A 121 9.76 4.23 14.05
CA ASP A 121 10.93 3.35 14.05
C ASP A 121 11.64 3.41 15.41
N LYS A 122 12.21 2.28 15.82
CA LYS A 122 12.84 2.15 17.14
C LYS A 122 14.22 2.79 17.19
N ASP A 123 14.91 2.80 16.06
CA ASP A 123 16.26 3.33 15.90
C ASP A 123 16.20 4.81 15.50
N ASP A 124 15.20 5.21 14.69
CA ASP A 124 14.93 6.62 14.38
C ASP A 124 13.45 7.01 14.53
N PRO A 125 13.05 7.71 15.61
CA PRO A 125 11.66 8.08 15.84
C PRO A 125 11.12 9.14 14.85
N ARG A 126 11.96 9.64 13.94
CA ARG A 126 11.51 10.49 12.82
C ARG A 126 10.87 9.64 11.74
N ASP A 127 11.26 8.38 11.62
CA ASP A 127 10.70 7.45 10.65
C ASP A 127 9.36 6.91 11.17
N LYS A 128 8.33 6.99 10.33
CA LYS A 128 6.97 6.66 10.73
C LYS A 128 6.26 5.76 9.73
N LEU A 129 5.43 4.87 10.26
CA LEU A 129 4.51 4.03 9.52
C LEU A 129 3.07 4.29 9.95
N TYR A 130 2.21 4.49 8.96
CA TYR A 130 0.76 4.49 9.11
C TYR A 130 0.15 3.39 8.24
N ILE A 131 -0.70 2.56 8.85
CA ILE A 131 -1.52 1.56 8.15
C ILE A 131 -2.97 1.90 8.41
N ILE A 132 -3.78 2.06 7.37
CA ILE A 132 -5.20 2.44 7.49
C ILE A 132 -6.04 1.54 6.61
N TYR A 133 -6.99 0.83 7.18
CA TYR A 133 -7.87 -0.08 6.46
C TYR A 133 -9.33 0.40 6.50
N PHE A 134 -9.91 0.63 5.33
CA PHE A 134 -11.31 1.03 5.16
C PHE A 134 -12.16 -0.17 4.77
N VAL A 135 -13.15 -0.48 5.61
CA VAL A 135 -13.98 -1.69 5.48
C VAL A 135 -14.87 -1.61 4.24
N ARG A 136 -15.54 -0.48 4.02
CA ARG A 136 -16.49 -0.27 2.91
C ARG A 136 -15.89 -0.60 1.54
N TYR A 137 -14.61 -0.29 1.35
CA TYR A 137 -13.91 -0.45 0.06
C TYR A 137 -12.91 -1.61 0.05
N ASN A 138 -12.71 -2.29 1.17
CA ASN A 138 -11.63 -3.25 1.40
C ASN A 138 -10.26 -2.71 0.93
N LYS A 139 -9.98 -1.44 1.25
CA LYS A 139 -8.73 -0.77 0.87
C LYS A 139 -7.84 -0.57 2.09
N MET A 140 -6.56 -0.89 1.96
CA MET A 140 -5.52 -0.58 2.92
C MET A 140 -4.60 0.48 2.33
N TYR A 141 -4.32 1.51 3.11
CA TYR A 141 -3.37 2.56 2.82
C TYR A 141 -2.14 2.31 3.69
N ILE A 142 -0.97 2.27 3.07
CA ILE A 142 0.32 2.21 3.75
C ILE A 142 1.03 3.51 3.45
N VAL A 143 1.41 4.23 4.49
CA VAL A 143 2.13 5.49 4.39
C VAL A 143 3.40 5.36 5.23
N GLU A 144 4.55 5.56 4.59
CA GLU A 144 5.86 5.53 5.22
C GLU A 144 6.52 6.91 5.07
N GLU A 145 7.20 7.38 6.11
CA GLU A 145 7.96 8.63 6.13
C GLU A 145 9.35 8.31 6.69
N PHE A 146 10.43 8.64 5.98
CA PHE A 146 11.83 8.34 6.34
C PHE A 146 12.72 9.61 6.33
N TYR A 147 13.60 9.81 7.33
CA TYR A 147 14.42 11.04 7.52
C TYR A 147 15.83 10.85 8.09
#